data_AF-A0ABD6F4C5-F1
#
_entry.id   AF-A0ABD6F4C5-F1
#
_cell.length_a   1.000
_cell.length_b   1.000
_cell.length_c   1.000
_cell.angle_alpha   90.00
_cell.angle_beta   90.00
_cell.angle_gamma   90.00
#
_symmetry.space_group_name_H-M   'P 1'
#
loop_
_entity.id
_entity.type
_entity.pdbx_description
1 polymer ?
#
loop_
_entity_poly.entity_id
_entity_poly.type
_entity_poly.pdbx_seq_one_letter_code
_entity_poly.pdbx_strand_id
1 'polypeptide(L)'
;STFKTHRQRFELSYGTGWCVGTYGEDRLEISPGAVVEKQTFGVADRIAKIFRVQPADGILGLAFPSIAADHVTPPFYNLLPQLDEQIFTFYMERWV
;
A
#
# COMPACT_ATOMS: atom_id res chain seq x y z
N SER A 1 -14.20 -7.14 -14.01
CA SER A 1 -13.20 -7.20 -12.93
C SER A 1 -11.92 -6.58 -13.45
N THR A 2 -11.31 -5.67 -12.71
CA THR A 2 -10.04 -4.98 -13.06
C THR A 2 -8.81 -5.67 -12.47
N PHE A 3 -9.00 -6.50 -11.44
CA PHE A 3 -7.94 -7.23 -10.75
C PHE A 3 -7.13 -8.16 -11.66
N LYS A 4 -5.80 -8.12 -11.51
CA LYS A 4 -4.85 -9.05 -12.13
C LYS A 4 -3.87 -9.58 -11.10
N THR A 5 -3.74 -10.89 -11.01
CA THR A 5 -2.73 -11.53 -10.16
C THR A 5 -1.37 -11.56 -10.85
N HIS A 6 -0.30 -11.24 -10.11
CA HIS A 6 1.07 -11.52 -10.51
C HIS A 6 1.55 -12.81 -9.86
N ARG A 7 2.39 -13.59 -10.56
CA ARG A 7 3.00 -14.80 -10.00
C ARG A 7 4.13 -14.51 -9.00
N GLN A 8 4.62 -13.27 -8.98
CA GLN A 8 5.69 -12.84 -8.11
C GLN A 8 5.22 -12.80 -6.65
N ARG A 9 6.04 -13.38 -5.78
CA ARG A 9 5.84 -13.37 -4.33
C ARG A 9 6.58 -12.20 -3.69
N PHE A 10 6.07 -11.75 -2.55
CA PHE A 10 6.73 -10.79 -1.70
C PHE A 10 6.84 -11.31 -0.27
N GLU A 11 7.84 -10.81 0.44
CA GLU A 11 8.05 -11.02 1.85
C GLU A 11 8.51 -9.71 2.49
N LEU A 12 7.81 -9.29 3.54
CA LEU A 12 8.10 -8.09 4.32
C LEU A 12 8.33 -8.48 5.77
N SER A 13 9.43 -8.02 6.33
CA SER A 13 9.76 -8.16 7.74
C SER A 13 9.76 -6.78 8.43
N TYR A 14 9.00 -6.69 9.50
CA TYR A 14 8.94 -5.59 10.44
C TYR A 14 9.61 -6.03 11.75
N GLY A 15 10.09 -5.09 12.57
CA GLY A 15 10.81 -5.45 13.80
C GLY A 15 10.07 -6.43 14.72
N THR A 16 8.73 -6.37 14.73
CA THR A 16 7.86 -7.21 15.58
C THR A 16 6.96 -8.17 14.80
N GLY A 17 7.05 -8.22 13.47
CA GLY A 17 6.10 -8.97 12.65
C GLY A 17 6.55 -9.15 11.20
N TRP A 18 5.77 -9.89 10.42
CA TRP A 18 6.07 -10.16 9.01
C TRP A 18 4.78 -10.38 8.23
N CYS A 19 4.90 -10.26 6.91
CA CYS A 19 3.83 -10.52 5.96
C CYS A 19 4.41 -11.17 4.71
N VAL A 20 3.74 -12.19 4.18
CA VAL A 20 4.08 -12.81 2.89
C VAL A 20 2.83 -12.94 2.02
N GLY A 21 3.04 -12.97 0.72
CA GLY A 21 1.94 -13.14 -0.22
C GLY A 21 2.38 -13.03 -1.68
N THR A 22 1.46 -12.60 -2.52
CA THR A 22 1.67 -12.39 -3.95
C THR A 22 1.31 -10.97 -4.35
N TYR A 23 1.98 -10.42 -5.35
CA TYR A 23 1.55 -9.15 -5.91
C TYR A 23 0.26 -9.29 -6.71
N GLY A 24 -0.59 -8.28 -6.62
CA GLY A 24 -1.74 -8.05 -7.49
C GLY A 24 -1.67 -6.65 -8.08
N GLU A 25 -2.35 -6.43 -9.19
CA GLU A 25 -2.61 -5.12 -9.78
C GLU A 25 -4.12 -4.90 -9.83
N ASP A 26 -4.58 -3.74 -9.35
CA ASP A 26 -5.98 -3.35 -9.45
C ASP A 26 -6.15 -1.83 -9.46
N ARG A 27 -7.39 -1.39 -9.66
CA ARG A 27 -7.81 -0.01 -9.47
C ARG A 27 -7.85 0.33 -7.99
N LEU A 28 -7.06 1.32 -7.58
CA LEU A 28 -7.04 1.87 -6.22
C LEU A 28 -7.69 3.26 -6.22
N GLU A 29 -8.68 3.45 -5.36
CA GLU A 29 -9.29 4.76 -5.11
C GLU A 29 -9.03 5.17 -3.67
N ILE A 30 -8.23 6.23 -3.48
CA ILE A 30 -7.80 6.70 -2.14
C ILE A 30 -8.85 7.67 -1.56
N SER A 31 -9.45 8.48 -2.41
CA SER A 31 -10.56 9.38 -2.11
C SER A 31 -11.38 9.60 -3.40
N PRO A 32 -12.60 10.17 -3.32
CA PRO A 32 -13.39 10.46 -4.50
C PRO A 32 -12.59 11.30 -5.52
N GLY A 33 -12.35 10.71 -6.69
CA GLY A 33 -11.57 11.35 -7.77
C GLY A 33 -10.05 11.14 -7.72
N ALA A 34 -9.50 10.64 -6.61
CA ALA A 34 -8.08 10.28 -6.50
C ALA A 34 -7.90 8.78 -6.81
N VAL A 35 -7.76 8.47 -8.10
CA VAL A 35 -7.85 7.10 -8.63
C VAL A 35 -6.55 6.71 -9.35
N VAL A 36 -5.98 5.58 -8.95
CA VAL A 36 -4.89 4.91 -9.67
C VAL A 36 -5.46 3.67 -10.37
N GLU A 37 -5.56 3.71 -11.69
CA GLU A 37 -6.17 2.62 -12.48
C GLU A 37 -5.39 1.30 -12.42
N LYS A 38 -4.07 1.36 -12.18
CA LYS A 38 -3.18 0.20 -12.12
C LYS A 38 -2.19 0.35 -10.98
N GLN A 39 -2.63 0.06 -9.76
CA GLN A 39 -1.75 0.00 -8.61
C GLN A 39 -1.32 -1.44 -8.38
N THR A 40 0.00 -1.70 -8.39
CA THR A 40 0.54 -2.96 -7.88
C THR A 40 0.61 -2.91 -6.36
N PHE A 41 0.09 -3.92 -5.67
CA PHE A 41 0.15 -4.03 -4.21
C PHE A 41 0.28 -5.49 -3.76
N GLY A 42 0.70 -5.69 -2.52
CA GLY A 42 0.82 -7.02 -1.93
C GLY A 42 -0.52 -7.55 -1.45
N VAL A 43 -0.93 -8.71 -1.96
CA VAL A 43 -2.05 -9.49 -1.42
C VAL A 43 -1.49 -10.50 -0.42
N ALA A 44 -1.64 -10.18 0.87
CA ALA A 44 -1.13 -11.01 1.95
C ALA A 44 -1.92 -12.32 2.07
N ASP A 45 -1.22 -13.47 2.03
CA ASP A 45 -1.83 -14.78 2.33
C ASP A 45 -1.55 -15.23 3.77
N ARG A 46 -0.47 -14.70 4.38
CA ARG A 46 -0.07 -14.99 5.76
C ARG A 46 0.54 -13.75 6.40
N ILE A 47 0.12 -13.50 7.65
CA ILE A 47 0.56 -12.38 8.48
C ILE A 47 0.95 -12.86 9.88
N ALA A 48 1.90 -12.16 10.51
CA ALA A 48 2.23 -12.37 11.91
C ALA A 48 1.04 -12.09 12.84
N LYS A 49 0.98 -12.79 13.99
CA LYS A 49 -0.13 -12.68 14.95
C LYS A 49 -0.38 -11.25 15.46
N ILE A 50 0.67 -10.42 15.54
CA ILE A 50 0.57 -9.04 16.00
C ILE A 50 -0.35 -8.18 15.13
N PHE A 51 -0.47 -8.49 13.84
CA PHE A 51 -1.38 -7.78 12.92
C PHE A 51 -2.84 -8.20 13.08
N ARG A 52 -3.13 -9.36 13.69
CA ARG A 52 -4.51 -9.84 13.88
C ARG A 52 -5.31 -9.08 14.94
N VAL A 53 -4.62 -8.39 15.84
CA VAL A 53 -5.24 -7.63 16.94
C VAL A 53 -5.32 -6.14 16.66
N GLN A 54 -4.81 -5.70 15.51
CA GLN A 54 -4.89 -4.31 15.09
C GLN A 54 -6.24 -4.04 14.41
N PRO A 55 -6.81 -2.83 14.57
CA PRO A 55 -8.06 -2.46 13.92
C PRO A 55 -7.91 -2.18 12.42
N ALA A 56 -6.69 -2.17 11.89
CA ALA A 56 -6.41 -1.89 10.48
C ALA A 56 -6.26 -3.18 9.67
N ASP A 57 -6.86 -3.22 8.48
CA ASP A 57 -6.79 -4.37 7.56
C ASP A 57 -5.48 -4.45 6.77
N GLY A 58 -4.75 -3.33 6.66
CA GLY A 58 -3.55 -3.25 5.84
C GLY A 58 -2.75 -1.96 6.03
N ILE A 59 -1.71 -1.81 5.22
CA ILE A 59 -0.77 -0.68 5.27
C ILE A 59 -0.70 -0.03 3.90
N LEU A 60 -0.91 1.28 3.85
CA LEU A 60 -0.67 2.11 2.66
C LEU A 60 0.71 2.76 2.76
N GLY A 61 1.67 2.28 1.95
CA GLY A 61 3.03 2.83 1.93
C GLY A 61 3.09 4.17 1.21
N LEU A 62 3.60 5.21 1.88
CA LEU A 62 3.74 6.58 1.35
C LEU A 62 5.19 7.03 1.17
N ALA A 63 6.14 6.14 1.49
CA ALA A 63 7.56 6.43 1.37
C ALA A 63 8.06 6.33 -0.09
N PHE A 64 9.35 6.59 -0.28
CA PHE A 64 10.00 6.60 -1.59
C PHE A 64 10.09 5.20 -2.23
N PRO A 65 10.09 5.09 -3.57
CA PRO A 65 10.26 3.82 -4.29
C PRO A 65 11.57 3.09 -3.98
N SER A 66 12.59 3.82 -3.53
CA SER A 66 13.91 3.28 -3.19
C SER A 66 13.88 2.28 -2.02
N ILE A 67 12.85 2.34 -1.17
CA ILE A 67 12.67 1.40 -0.05
C ILE A 67 11.45 0.49 -0.23
N ALA A 68 10.77 0.55 -1.38
CA ALA A 68 9.70 -0.37 -1.68
C ALA A 68 10.29 -1.77 -1.97
N ALA A 69 9.67 -2.81 -1.42
CA ALA A 69 10.01 -4.17 -1.78
C ALA A 69 9.86 -4.36 -3.30
N ASP A 70 10.85 -5.02 -3.91
CA ASP A 70 10.92 -5.27 -5.35
C ASP A 70 10.78 -4.01 -6.23
N HIS A 71 11.07 -2.82 -5.68
CA HIS A 71 10.94 -1.53 -6.37
C HIS A 71 9.54 -1.25 -6.95
N VAL A 72 8.50 -1.82 -6.35
CA VAL A 72 7.11 -1.54 -6.74
C VAL A 72 6.79 -0.06 -6.50
N THR A 73 6.23 0.61 -7.51
CA THR A 73 5.85 2.02 -7.41
C THR A 73 4.78 2.23 -6.32
N PRO A 74 5.05 3.05 -5.29
CA PRO A 74 4.08 3.31 -4.23
C PRO A 74 2.84 4.07 -4.74
N PRO A 75 1.67 3.88 -4.11
CA PRO A 75 0.41 4.52 -4.51
C PRO A 75 0.48 6.03 -4.75
N PHE A 76 1.13 6.76 -3.84
CA PHE A 76 1.22 8.21 -3.95
C PHE A 76 1.99 8.64 -5.21
N TYR A 77 3.01 7.89 -5.64
CA TYR A 77 3.79 8.20 -6.85
C TYR A 77 2.97 8.06 -8.12
N ASN A 78 2.09 7.06 -8.19
CA ASN A 78 1.15 6.90 -9.30
C ASN A 78 0.07 7.99 -9.31
N LEU A 79 -0.20 8.62 -8.16
CA LEU A 79 -1.19 9.69 -8.02
C LEU A 79 -0.61 11.09 -8.33
N LEU A 80 0.70 11.31 -8.18
CA LEU A 80 1.35 12.62 -8.36
C LEU A 80 0.89 13.44 -9.58
N PRO A 81 0.71 12.85 -10.78
CA PRO A 81 0.29 13.61 -11.96
C PRO A 81 -1.14 14.18 -11.89
N GLN A 82 -1.94 13.74 -10.91
CA GLN A 82 -3.33 14.14 -10.72
C GLN A 82 -3.50 15.22 -9.65
N LEU A 83 -2.43 15.59 -8.93
CA LEU A 83 -2.49 16.53 -7.83
C LEU A 83 -2.15 17.95 -8.30
N ASP A 84 -2.86 18.94 -7.76
CA ASP A 84 -2.54 20.36 -7.97
C ASP A 84 -1.14 20.70 -7.45
N GLU A 85 -0.76 20.08 -6.32
CA GLU A 85 0.57 20.14 -5.74
C GLU A 85 1.07 18.74 -5.36
N GLN A 86 2.34 18.45 -5.61
CA GLN A 86 2.96 17.15 -5.36
C GLN A 86 3.32 16.93 -3.87
N ILE A 87 2.37 17.21 -2.99
CA ILE A 87 2.52 17.12 -1.54
C ILE A 87 1.31 16.42 -0.91
N PHE A 88 1.52 15.80 0.23
CA PHE A 88 0.45 15.36 1.13
C PHE A 88 0.80 15.81 2.55
N THR A 89 -0.21 16.00 3.38
CA THR A 89 -0.03 16.38 4.78
C THR A 89 -0.88 15.50 5.69
N PHE A 90 -0.46 15.37 6.94
CA PHE A 90 -1.22 14.68 7.97
C PHE A 90 -1.59 15.66 9.06
N TYR A 91 -2.87 15.65 9.43
CA TYR A 91 -3.34 16.20 10.69
C TYR A 91 -3.81 15.04 11.55
N MET A 92 -3.25 14.91 12.76
CA MET A 92 -3.63 13.89 13.73
C MET A 92 -4.14 14.60 14.98
N GLU A 93 -5.44 14.51 15.22
CA GLU A 93 -6.01 15.01 16.45
C GLU A 93 -5.55 14.14 17.64
N ARG A 94 -5.19 14.79 18.74
CA ARG A 94 -4.90 14.07 19.97
C ARG A 94 -6.22 13.63 20.58
N TRP A 95 -6.39 12.33 20.76
CA TRP A 95 -7.43 11.81 21.64
C TRP A 95 -7.27 12.41 23.04
N VAL A 96 -8.28 13.16 23.49
CA VAL A 96 -8.38 13.74 24.84
C VAL A 96 -9.46 13.04 25.65
#